data_AF-A0A4Y9ZCP5-F1
#
_entry.id   AF-A0A4Y9ZCP5-F1
#
_cell.length_a   1.000
_cell.length_b   1.000
_cell.length_c   1.000
_cell.angle_alpha   90.00
_cell.angle_beta   90.00
_cell.angle_gamma   90.00
#
_symmetry.space_group_name_H-M   'P 1'
#
loop_
_entity.id
_entity.type
_entity.pdbx_description
1 polymer ?
#
loop_
_entity_poly.entity_id
_entity_poly.type
_entity_poly.pdbx_seq_one_letter_code
_entity_poly.pdbx_strand_id
1 'polypeptide(L)'
;MTSVYPYISPGKHFANQTFRGKIVFLTGASKGIGLEIATFYARAGASVVITARRQKPLEEARAAILNVAPSAEVIGMSVDVVQVKQVEEAIKATIDHFGKIDICVAGAGANAHFDKPLVQEDPDVWWGILESNLRGVLNVAHFAVPQLSKTKGYLIVISSEGAQLRLPTGSSYTVAKHAVGRLVEYVVLENPDVKAFALHPG
;
A
#
# COMPACT_ATOMS: atom_id res chain seq x y z
N MET A 1 11.66 5.26 24.02
CA MET A 1 11.87 5.45 22.57
C MET A 1 12.97 4.51 22.14
N THR A 2 12.63 3.45 21.42
CA THR A 2 13.64 2.56 20.80
C THR A 2 14.26 3.32 19.62
N SER A 3 15.55 3.63 19.71
CA SER A 3 16.28 4.21 18.59
C SER A 3 16.25 3.24 17.40
N VAL A 4 16.10 3.79 16.19
CA VAL A 4 16.18 2.99 14.97
C VAL A 4 17.57 2.37 14.89
N TYR A 5 17.64 1.05 14.73
CA TYR A 5 18.90 0.33 14.66
C TYR A 5 19.78 0.92 13.54
N PRO A 6 21.08 1.23 13.79
CA PRO A 6 21.89 2.04 12.87
C PRO A 6 21.93 1.53 11.43
N TYR A 7 21.90 0.21 11.23
CA TYR A 7 21.98 -0.41 9.92
C TYR A 7 20.70 -0.29 9.07
N ILE A 8 19.56 0.01 9.71
CA ILE A 8 18.29 0.30 9.03
C ILE A 8 17.89 1.77 9.17
N SER A 9 18.81 2.62 9.64
CA SER A 9 18.53 4.04 9.80
C SER A 9 18.28 4.70 8.43
N PRO A 10 17.15 5.40 8.26
CA PRO A 10 16.81 6.00 6.97
C PRO A 10 17.58 7.30 6.67
N GLY A 11 18.38 7.80 7.63
CA GLY A 11 19.01 9.12 7.55
C GLY A 11 19.85 9.37 6.29
N LYS A 12 20.55 8.34 5.79
CA LYS A 12 21.34 8.44 4.56
C LYS A 12 20.46 8.69 3.33
N HIS A 13 19.26 8.12 3.28
CA HIS A 13 18.31 8.34 2.18
C HIS A 13 17.76 9.76 2.17
N PHE A 14 17.53 10.32 3.36
CA PHE A 14 17.07 11.71 3.49
C PHE A 14 18.17 12.69 3.10
N ALA A 15 19.40 12.50 3.59
CA ALA A 15 20.53 13.37 3.24
C ALA A 15 20.84 13.35 1.74
N ASN A 16 20.81 12.17 1.12
CA ASN A 16 21.17 12.00 -0.30
C ASN A 16 19.99 12.16 -1.25
N GLN A 17 18.77 12.33 -0.75
CA GLN A 17 17.55 12.42 -1.57
C GLN A 17 17.45 11.26 -2.57
N THR A 18 17.67 10.03 -2.10
CA THR A 18 17.85 8.84 -2.96
C THR A 18 16.68 8.56 -3.90
N PHE A 19 15.48 9.05 -3.58
CA PHE A 19 14.27 8.86 -4.39
C PHE A 19 13.86 10.13 -5.16
N ARG A 20 14.75 11.11 -5.32
CA ARG A 20 14.50 12.29 -6.15
C ARG A 20 14.03 11.90 -7.56
N GLY A 21 12.92 12.49 -8.00
CA GLY A 21 12.32 12.25 -9.32
C GLY A 21 11.61 10.89 -9.46
N LYS A 22 11.42 10.16 -8.35
CA LYS A 22 10.59 8.95 -8.29
C LYS A 22 9.16 9.31 -7.89
N ILE A 23 8.21 8.59 -8.49
CA ILE A 23 6.78 8.74 -8.20
C ILE A 23 6.29 7.51 -7.45
N VAL A 24 5.75 7.73 -6.25
CA VAL A 24 5.28 6.65 -5.36
C VAL A 24 3.78 6.77 -5.17
N PHE A 25 3.03 5.73 -5.53
CA PHE A 25 1.60 5.63 -5.31
C PHE A 25 1.32 4.69 -4.14
N LEU A 26 0.59 5.15 -3.11
CA LEU A 26 0.33 4.38 -1.90
C LEU A 26 -1.16 4.30 -1.59
N THR A 27 -1.66 3.09 -1.33
CA THR A 27 -3.01 2.88 -0.79
C THR A 27 -2.96 2.62 0.71
N GLY A 28 -3.99 3.05 1.44
CA GLY A 28 -4.04 2.93 2.90
C GLY A 28 -3.07 3.85 3.62
N ALA A 29 -2.69 4.97 2.99
CA ALA A 29 -1.59 5.83 3.44
C ALA A 29 -2.00 7.01 4.34
N SER A 30 -3.24 7.02 4.84
CA SER A 30 -3.72 8.09 5.73
C SER A 30 -3.28 7.92 7.19
N LYS A 31 -2.75 6.77 7.59
CA LYS A 31 -2.30 6.47 8.97
C LYS A 31 -1.37 5.25 9.02
N GLY A 32 -0.77 5.02 10.19
CA GLY A 32 -0.02 3.80 10.50
C GLY A 32 1.14 3.56 9.53
N ILE A 33 1.38 2.29 9.18
CA ILE A 33 2.48 1.88 8.30
C ILE A 33 2.47 2.65 6.98
N GLY A 34 1.30 2.83 6.35
CA GLY A 34 1.20 3.52 5.07
C GLY A 34 1.64 4.99 5.14
N LEU A 35 1.30 5.69 6.23
CA LEU A 35 1.73 7.08 6.47
C LEU A 35 3.23 7.19 6.70
N GLU A 36 3.82 6.27 7.47
CA GLU A 36 5.26 6.23 7.70
C GLU A 36 6.03 5.94 6.40
N ILE A 37 5.55 5.02 5.57
CA ILE A 37 6.15 4.75 4.24
C ILE A 37 6.05 6.00 3.35
N ALA A 38 4.89 6.64 3.26
CA ALA A 38 4.73 7.87 2.48
C ALA A 38 5.67 8.99 2.96
N THR A 39 5.78 9.15 4.28
CA THR A 39 6.66 10.13 4.92
C THR A 39 8.13 9.86 4.62
N PHE A 40 8.56 8.59 4.68
CA PHE A 40 9.92 8.19 4.31
C PHE A 40 10.24 8.58 2.86
N TYR A 41 9.37 8.22 1.90
CA TYR A 41 9.62 8.50 0.49
C TYR A 41 9.64 10.01 0.19
N ALA A 42 8.72 10.77 0.79
CA ALA A 42 8.71 12.22 0.66
C ALA A 42 9.99 12.87 1.21
N ARG A 43 10.43 12.47 2.41
CA ARG A 43 11.69 12.96 3.00
C ARG A 43 12.92 12.56 2.18
N ALA A 44 12.86 11.44 1.47
CA ALA A 44 13.90 10.98 0.57
C ALA A 44 13.81 11.58 -0.86
N GLY A 45 12.93 12.55 -1.08
CA GLY A 45 12.86 13.36 -2.30
C GLY A 45 11.86 12.90 -3.36
N ALA A 46 11.06 11.87 -3.08
CA ALA A 46 10.03 11.40 -4.02
C ALA A 46 8.81 12.32 -4.04
N SER A 47 8.09 12.35 -5.17
CA SER A 47 6.70 12.81 -5.21
C SER A 47 5.80 11.64 -4.81
N VAL A 48 4.86 11.89 -3.90
CA VAL A 48 4.04 10.85 -3.29
C VAL A 48 2.56 11.11 -3.50
N VAL A 49 1.84 10.04 -3.85
CA VAL A 49 0.39 10.03 -3.99
C VAL A 49 -0.16 9.12 -2.92
N ILE A 50 -0.88 9.69 -1.95
CA ILE A 50 -1.49 8.96 -0.84
C ILE A 50 -2.99 8.78 -1.10
N THR A 51 -3.48 7.56 -0.93
CA THR A 51 -4.91 7.26 -1.08
C THR A 51 -5.48 6.53 0.13
N ALA A 52 -6.73 6.85 0.44
CA ALA A 52 -7.54 6.22 1.47
C ALA A 52 -9.02 6.58 1.27
N ARG A 53 -9.93 5.91 1.98
CA ARG A 53 -11.38 6.10 1.80
C ARG A 53 -11.95 7.44 2.27
N ARG A 54 -11.26 8.13 3.18
CA ARG A 54 -11.79 9.32 3.86
C ARG A 54 -10.88 10.50 3.61
N GLN A 55 -11.47 11.60 3.17
CA GLN A 55 -10.77 12.82 2.80
C GLN A 55 -10.05 13.48 4.00
N LYS A 56 -10.73 13.66 5.14
CA LYS A 56 -10.15 14.34 6.30
C LYS A 56 -8.83 13.68 6.80
N PRO A 57 -8.76 12.36 7.05
CA PRO A 57 -7.49 11.72 7.41
C PRO A 57 -6.39 11.84 6.35
N LEU A 58 -6.73 11.97 5.06
CA LEU A 58 -5.74 12.19 4.00
C LEU A 58 -5.14 13.59 4.08
N GLU A 59 -5.95 14.60 4.39
CA GLU A 59 -5.49 15.98 4.56
C GLU A 59 -4.56 16.10 5.77
N GLU A 60 -4.92 15.46 6.88
CA GLU A 60 -4.08 15.37 8.09
C GLU A 60 -2.74 14.66 7.79
N ALA A 61 -2.78 13.53 7.09
CA ALA A 61 -1.59 12.80 6.63
C ALA A 61 -0.71 13.65 5.72
N ARG A 62 -1.30 14.33 4.73
CA ARG A 62 -0.59 15.23 3.82
C ARG A 62 0.10 16.36 4.58
N ALA A 63 -0.59 17.00 5.52
CA ALA A 63 -0.02 18.05 6.35
C ALA A 63 1.15 17.53 7.21
N ALA A 64 1.01 16.34 7.80
CA ALA A 64 2.07 15.71 8.58
C ALA A 64 3.32 15.41 7.74
N ILE A 65 3.15 14.88 6.52
CA ILE A 65 4.26 14.63 5.58
C ILE A 65 4.96 15.95 5.22
N LEU A 66 4.19 16.98 4.85
CA LEU A 66 4.72 18.29 4.44
C LEU A 66 5.44 19.01 5.59
N ASN A 67 5.05 18.79 6.84
CA ASN A 67 5.75 19.36 8.00
C ASN A 67 7.21 18.88 8.10
N VAL A 68 7.49 17.63 7.70
CA VAL A 68 8.84 17.04 7.76
C VAL A 68 9.55 17.00 6.40
N ALA A 69 8.83 17.22 5.31
CA ALA A 69 9.34 17.33 3.95
C ALA A 69 8.65 18.48 3.19
N PRO A 70 8.94 19.76 3.53
CA PRO A 70 8.20 20.92 3.00
C PRO A 70 8.29 21.11 1.49
N SER A 71 9.34 20.57 0.86
CA SER A 71 9.57 20.62 -0.59
C SER A 71 9.00 19.41 -1.34
N ALA A 72 8.45 18.42 -0.64
CA ALA A 72 7.88 17.25 -1.28
C ALA A 72 6.55 17.58 -1.94
N GLU A 73 6.31 17.01 -3.12
CA GLU A 73 5.01 17.07 -3.76
C GLU A 73 4.15 15.90 -3.27
N VAL A 74 3.05 16.22 -2.59
CA VAL A 74 2.15 15.25 -1.96
C VAL A 74 0.73 15.47 -2.47
N ILE A 75 0.15 14.46 -3.12
CA ILE A 75 -1.26 14.47 -3.58
C ILE A 75 -2.06 13.49 -2.74
N GLY A 76 -3.20 13.93 -2.21
CA GLY A 76 -4.16 13.07 -1.50
C GLY A 76 -5.39 12.81 -2.36
N MET A 77 -5.77 11.54 -2.54
CA MET A 77 -6.97 11.15 -3.28
C MET A 77 -7.86 10.22 -2.46
N SER A 78 -9.14 10.55 -2.36
CA SER A 78 -10.12 9.67 -1.72
C SER A 78 -10.42 8.49 -2.65
N VAL A 79 -9.99 7.29 -2.25
CA VAL A 79 -10.13 6.06 -3.04
C VAL A 79 -10.53 4.90 -2.14
N ASP A 80 -11.60 4.22 -2.52
CA ASP A 80 -11.90 2.87 -2.04
C ASP A 80 -11.33 1.84 -3.01
N VAL A 81 -10.35 1.05 -2.54
CA VAL A 81 -9.65 0.06 -3.37
C VAL A 81 -10.56 -1.07 -3.86
N VAL A 82 -11.71 -1.30 -3.21
CA VAL A 82 -12.70 -2.28 -3.67
C VAL A 82 -13.43 -1.78 -4.92
N GLN A 83 -13.51 -0.46 -5.10
CA GLN A 83 -14.18 0.17 -6.24
C GLN A 83 -13.22 0.30 -7.42
N VAL A 84 -13.28 -0.67 -8.35
CA VAL A 84 -12.41 -0.77 -9.54
C VAL A 84 -12.22 0.57 -10.26
N LYS A 85 -13.32 1.28 -10.55
CA LYS A 85 -13.31 2.55 -11.26
C LYS A 85 -12.55 3.65 -10.49
N GLN A 86 -12.68 3.72 -9.17
CA GLN A 86 -11.94 4.71 -8.38
C GLN A 86 -10.42 4.44 -8.40
N VAL A 87 -10.03 3.17 -8.41
CA VAL A 87 -8.61 2.78 -8.52
C VAL A 87 -8.05 3.13 -9.89
N GLU A 88 -8.80 2.84 -10.96
CA GLU A 88 -8.44 3.20 -12.33
C GLU A 88 -8.25 4.71 -12.47
N GLU A 89 -9.23 5.50 -12.02
CA GLU A 89 -9.19 6.97 -12.08
C GLU A 89 -8.01 7.54 -11.29
N ALA A 90 -7.72 6.99 -10.11
CA ALA A 90 -6.58 7.41 -9.28
C ALA A 90 -5.22 7.12 -9.93
N ILE A 91 -5.06 5.94 -10.53
CA ILE A 91 -3.84 5.59 -11.28
C ILE A 91 -3.73 6.49 -12.51
N LYS A 92 -4.81 6.67 -13.27
CA LYS A 92 -4.83 7.55 -14.44
C LYS A 92 -4.44 8.99 -14.06
N ALA A 93 -5.06 9.57 -13.02
CA ALA A 93 -4.74 10.91 -12.55
C ALA A 93 -3.25 11.05 -12.14
N THR A 94 -2.69 10.00 -11.53
CA THR A 94 -1.26 9.96 -11.19
C THR A 94 -0.38 9.99 -12.44
N ILE A 95 -0.74 9.21 -13.48
CA ILE A 95 -0.02 9.20 -14.75
C ILE A 95 -0.19 10.50 -15.52
N ASP A 96 -1.39 11.08 -15.55
CA ASP A 96 -1.63 12.35 -16.24
C ASP A 96 -0.80 13.49 -15.62
N HIS A 97 -0.66 13.48 -14.28
CA HIS A 97 0.08 14.51 -13.54
C HIS A 97 1.60 14.32 -13.58
N PHE A 98 2.08 13.09 -13.35
CA PHE A 98 3.52 12.82 -13.20
C PHE A 98 4.16 12.09 -14.40
N GLY A 99 3.37 11.60 -15.34
CA GLY A 99 3.81 10.82 -16.50
C GLY A 99 4.18 9.36 -16.23
N LYS A 100 4.33 8.95 -14.96
CA LYS A 100 4.78 7.60 -14.58
C LYS A 100 4.45 7.24 -13.14
N ILE A 101 4.59 5.95 -12.82
CA ILE A 101 4.70 5.43 -11.45
C ILE A 101 5.97 4.56 -11.39
N ASP A 102 6.85 4.84 -10.43
CA ASP A 102 8.06 4.05 -10.20
C ASP A 102 7.84 2.98 -9.12
N ILE A 103 7.02 3.28 -8.11
CA ILE A 103 6.77 2.42 -6.96
C ILE A 103 5.27 2.48 -6.61
N CYS A 104 4.64 1.32 -6.44
CA CYS A 104 3.29 1.21 -5.90
C CYS A 104 3.32 0.43 -4.58
N VAL A 105 2.73 0.99 -3.52
CA VAL A 105 2.56 0.34 -2.22
C VAL A 105 1.07 0.07 -1.98
N ALA A 106 0.68 -1.19 -2.10
CA ALA A 106 -0.69 -1.62 -1.82
C ALA A 106 -0.81 -1.96 -0.32
N GLY A 107 -1.15 -0.94 0.49
CA GLY A 107 -1.24 -1.05 1.95
C GLY A 107 -2.65 -0.97 2.51
N ALA A 108 -3.67 -0.70 1.69
CA ALA A 108 -5.06 -0.72 2.13
C ALA A 108 -5.51 -2.13 2.54
N GLY A 109 -6.22 -2.22 3.66
CA GLY A 109 -6.76 -3.48 4.18
C GLY A 109 -7.59 -3.27 5.44
N ALA A 110 -8.24 -4.34 5.87
CA ALA A 110 -9.06 -4.39 7.08
C ALA A 110 -8.69 -5.58 7.95
N ASN A 111 -8.84 -5.44 9.26
CA ASN A 111 -8.67 -6.54 10.21
C ASN A 111 -9.97 -7.34 10.34
N ALA A 112 -9.87 -8.62 10.69
CA ALA A 112 -11.01 -9.37 11.21
C ALA A 112 -11.43 -8.85 12.60
N HIS A 113 -12.61 -9.26 13.07
CA HIS A 113 -13.09 -8.94 14.41
C HIS A 113 -12.37 -9.75 15.51
N PHE A 114 -11.80 -10.92 15.17
CA PHE A 114 -11.07 -11.81 16.08
C PHE A 114 -11.84 -12.26 17.33
N ASP A 115 -13.16 -12.18 17.32
CA ASP A 115 -14.05 -12.52 18.45
C ASP A 115 -14.99 -13.70 18.16
N LYS A 116 -15.24 -14.02 16.88
CA LYS A 116 -16.16 -15.08 16.47
C LYS A 116 -15.46 -16.16 15.63
N PRO A 117 -15.77 -17.46 15.87
CA PRO A 117 -15.36 -18.52 14.95
C PRO A 117 -16.10 -18.40 13.61
N LEU A 118 -15.56 -19.05 12.57
CA LEU A 118 -16.06 -18.99 11.19
C LEU A 118 -17.59 -19.14 11.08
N VAL A 119 -18.17 -20.11 11.78
CA VAL A 119 -19.61 -20.44 11.68
C VAL A 119 -20.53 -19.47 12.43
N GLN A 120 -19.97 -18.49 13.15
CA GLN A 120 -20.72 -17.49 13.91
C GLN A 120 -20.57 -16.07 13.34
N GLU A 121 -19.66 -15.86 12.39
CA GLU A 121 -19.54 -14.59 11.66
C GLU A 121 -20.57 -14.56 10.53
N ASP A 122 -21.13 -13.38 10.29
CA ASP A 122 -21.96 -13.15 9.11
C ASP A 122 -21.12 -13.37 7.83
N PRO A 123 -21.60 -14.17 6.85
CA PRO A 123 -20.82 -14.47 5.65
C PRO A 123 -20.40 -13.24 4.83
N ASP A 124 -21.23 -12.21 4.76
CA ASP A 124 -20.92 -10.98 4.00
C ASP A 124 -19.87 -10.15 4.73
N VAL A 125 -19.94 -10.09 6.06
CA VAL A 125 -18.90 -9.46 6.90
C VAL A 125 -17.56 -10.21 6.76
N TRP A 126 -17.60 -11.54 6.80
CA TRP A 126 -16.42 -12.38 6.60
C TRP A 126 -15.80 -12.14 5.22
N TRP A 127 -16.63 -12.12 4.17
CA TRP A 127 -16.20 -11.89 2.80
C TRP A 127 -15.68 -10.46 2.57
N GLY A 128 -16.23 -9.46 3.27
CA GLY A 128 -15.78 -8.07 3.21
C GLY A 128 -14.30 -7.88 3.58
N ILE A 129 -13.74 -8.78 4.41
CA ILE A 129 -12.31 -8.80 4.70
C ILE A 129 -11.49 -9.23 3.49
N LEU A 130 -11.96 -10.22 2.72
CA LEU A 130 -11.33 -10.65 1.45
C LEU A 130 -11.48 -9.56 0.38
N GLU A 131 -12.64 -8.92 0.28
CA GLU A 131 -12.85 -7.77 -0.61
C GLU A 131 -11.79 -6.70 -0.37
N SER A 132 -11.59 -6.31 0.89
CA SER A 132 -10.63 -5.26 1.25
C SER A 132 -9.16 -5.67 1.04
N ASN A 133 -8.79 -6.88 1.47
CA ASN A 133 -7.38 -7.30 1.55
C ASN A 133 -6.87 -8.05 0.32
N LEU A 134 -7.74 -8.70 -0.45
CA LEU A 134 -7.38 -9.43 -1.67
C LEU A 134 -7.88 -8.70 -2.91
N ARG A 135 -9.18 -8.46 -3.04
CA ARG A 135 -9.73 -7.79 -4.24
C ARG A 135 -9.23 -6.36 -4.37
N GLY A 136 -9.11 -5.64 -3.26
CA GLY A 136 -8.51 -4.31 -3.22
C GLY A 136 -7.09 -4.29 -3.77
N VAL A 137 -6.25 -5.26 -3.38
CA VAL A 137 -4.88 -5.39 -3.89
C VAL A 137 -4.87 -5.80 -5.37
N LEU A 138 -5.75 -6.72 -5.77
CA LEU A 138 -5.90 -7.11 -7.17
C LEU A 138 -6.25 -5.90 -8.05
N ASN A 139 -7.23 -5.09 -7.65
CA ASN A 139 -7.64 -3.90 -8.40
C ASN A 139 -6.47 -2.92 -8.56
N VAL A 140 -5.71 -2.67 -7.49
CA VAL A 140 -4.52 -1.79 -7.54
C VAL A 140 -3.45 -2.37 -8.46
N ALA A 141 -3.12 -3.66 -8.31
CA ALA A 141 -2.13 -4.32 -9.13
C ALA A 141 -2.53 -4.29 -10.62
N HIS A 142 -3.80 -4.56 -10.93
CA HIS A 142 -4.32 -4.58 -12.29
C HIS A 142 -4.01 -3.29 -13.07
N PHE A 143 -4.19 -2.13 -12.45
CA PHE A 143 -3.93 -0.84 -13.10
C PHE A 143 -2.48 -0.34 -12.91
N ALA A 144 -1.83 -0.65 -11.79
CA ALA A 144 -0.49 -0.16 -11.49
C ALA A 144 0.61 -0.97 -12.21
N VAL A 145 0.50 -2.30 -12.29
CA VAL A 145 1.54 -3.19 -12.85
C VAL A 145 1.90 -2.83 -14.30
N PRO A 146 0.94 -2.55 -15.22
CA PRO A 146 1.27 -2.09 -16.56
C PRO A 146 2.10 -0.80 -16.58
N GLN A 147 1.88 0.11 -15.63
CA GLN A 147 2.66 1.36 -15.53
C GLN A 147 4.04 1.12 -14.91
N LEU A 148 4.12 0.25 -13.90
CA LEU A 148 5.38 -0.17 -13.29
C LEU A 148 6.27 -0.90 -14.28
N SER A 149 5.72 -1.68 -15.21
CA SER A 149 6.51 -2.38 -16.23
C SER A 149 7.30 -1.39 -17.09
N LYS A 150 6.73 -0.23 -17.42
CA LYS A 150 7.39 0.83 -18.20
C LYS A 150 8.60 1.44 -17.49
N THR A 151 8.58 1.46 -16.16
CA THR A 151 9.64 2.01 -15.32
C THR A 151 10.55 0.93 -14.72
N LYS A 152 10.27 -0.35 -15.01
CA LYS A 152 10.87 -1.52 -14.32
C LYS A 152 10.76 -1.37 -12.80
N GLY A 153 9.61 -0.87 -12.36
CA GLY A 153 9.33 -0.41 -11.00
C GLY A 153 9.02 -1.52 -10.01
N TYR A 154 8.48 -1.12 -8.86
CA TYR A 154 8.23 -1.97 -7.71
C TYR A 154 6.75 -2.00 -7.32
N LEU A 155 6.19 -3.20 -7.12
CA LEU A 155 4.93 -3.40 -6.42
C LEU A 155 5.23 -3.96 -5.03
N ILE A 156 4.82 -3.26 -3.99
CA ILE A 156 5.01 -3.69 -2.59
C ILE A 156 3.64 -3.85 -1.97
N VAL A 157 3.29 -5.08 -1.58
CA VAL A 157 2.02 -5.39 -0.93
C VAL A 157 2.25 -5.56 0.56
N ILE A 158 1.45 -4.87 1.38
CA ILE A 158 1.49 -5.03 2.84
C ILE A 158 0.56 -6.20 3.22
N SER A 159 1.16 -7.37 3.41
CA SER A 159 0.50 -8.59 3.89
C SER A 159 0.44 -8.57 5.43
N SER A 160 0.78 -9.69 6.09
CA SER A 160 0.89 -9.84 7.55
C SER A 160 1.56 -11.18 7.89
N GLU A 161 2.16 -11.31 9.07
CA GLU A 161 2.50 -12.59 9.69
C GLU A 161 1.28 -13.52 9.74
N GLY A 162 0.07 -12.97 9.91
CA GLY A 162 -1.20 -13.69 9.82
C GLY A 162 -1.40 -14.50 8.53
N ALA A 163 -0.66 -14.21 7.44
CA ALA A 163 -0.66 -15.03 6.23
C ALA A 163 -0.06 -16.44 6.44
N GLN A 164 0.75 -16.61 7.48
CA GLN A 164 1.46 -17.86 7.81
C GLN A 164 0.87 -18.53 9.07
N LEU A 165 -0.01 -17.85 9.79
CA LEU A 165 -0.60 -18.33 11.03
C LEU A 165 -1.99 -18.94 10.81
N ARG A 166 -2.35 -19.87 11.69
CA ARG A 166 -3.69 -20.47 11.78
C ARG A 166 -4.30 -20.05 13.11
N LEU A 167 -4.89 -18.86 13.11
CA LEU A 167 -5.48 -18.24 14.30
C LEU A 167 -6.97 -18.60 14.38
N PRO A 168 -7.46 -19.17 15.50
CA PRO A 168 -8.89 -19.18 15.81
C PRO A 168 -9.45 -17.77 15.66
N THR A 169 -10.72 -17.66 15.22
CA THR A 169 -11.44 -16.40 14.94
C THR A 169 -10.85 -15.47 13.86
N GLY A 170 -9.63 -15.73 13.38
CA GLY A 170 -8.94 -14.92 12.37
C GLY A 170 -9.13 -15.38 10.92
N SER A 171 -10.01 -16.35 10.66
CA SER A 171 -10.06 -17.09 9.38
C SER A 171 -10.17 -16.21 8.12
N SER A 172 -10.98 -15.16 8.11
CA SER A 172 -11.10 -14.27 6.94
C SER A 172 -9.80 -13.51 6.67
N TYR A 173 -9.16 -13.01 7.73
CA TYR A 173 -7.93 -12.24 7.63
C TYR A 173 -6.75 -13.12 7.21
N THR A 174 -6.56 -14.27 7.86
CA THR A 174 -5.45 -15.17 7.54
C THR A 174 -5.57 -15.74 6.13
N VAL A 175 -6.78 -16.13 5.70
CA VAL A 175 -7.06 -16.56 4.32
C VAL A 175 -6.76 -15.43 3.32
N ALA A 176 -7.25 -14.22 3.55
CA ALA A 176 -7.02 -13.11 2.64
C ALA A 176 -5.53 -12.75 2.53
N LYS A 177 -4.80 -12.70 3.65
CA LYS A 177 -3.37 -12.40 3.68
C LYS A 177 -2.50 -13.53 3.12
N HIS A 178 -2.94 -14.78 3.25
CA HIS A 178 -2.30 -15.90 2.55
C HIS A 178 -2.50 -15.80 1.03
N ALA A 179 -3.74 -15.57 0.60
CA ALA A 179 -4.10 -15.48 -0.82
C ALA A 179 -3.39 -14.31 -1.52
N VAL A 180 -3.23 -13.16 -0.86
CA VAL A 180 -2.52 -12.02 -1.46
C VAL A 180 -1.03 -12.31 -1.70
N GLY A 181 -0.42 -13.19 -0.90
CA GLY A 181 0.95 -13.66 -1.15
C GLY A 181 1.05 -14.39 -2.50
N ARG A 182 0.12 -15.33 -2.75
CA ARG A 182 0.04 -16.04 -4.04
C ARG A 182 -0.24 -15.08 -5.20
N LEU A 183 -1.07 -14.06 -5.00
CA LEU A 183 -1.30 -13.02 -6.01
C LEU A 183 0.01 -12.32 -6.40
N VAL A 184 0.85 -11.96 -5.42
CA VAL A 184 2.15 -11.32 -5.69
C VAL A 184 3.08 -12.23 -6.49
N GLU A 185 3.11 -13.53 -6.19
CA GLU A 185 3.89 -14.51 -6.96
C GLU A 185 3.48 -14.52 -8.44
N TYR A 186 2.18 -14.50 -8.74
CA TYR A 186 1.68 -14.42 -10.12
C TYR A 186 2.01 -13.10 -10.80
N VAL A 187 2.00 -11.96 -10.07
CA VAL A 187 2.48 -10.68 -10.65
C VAL A 187 3.90 -10.82 -11.16
N VAL A 188 4.81 -11.45 -10.39
CA VAL A 188 6.20 -11.66 -10.82
C VAL A 188 6.29 -12.61 -12.02
N LEU A 189 5.56 -13.72 -11.99
CA LEU A 189 5.59 -14.72 -13.06
C LEU A 189 5.06 -14.18 -14.40
N GLU A 190 4.01 -13.36 -14.35
CA GLU A 190 3.34 -12.83 -15.54
C GLU A 190 3.91 -11.49 -16.00
N ASN A 191 4.63 -10.76 -15.14
CA ASN A 191 5.16 -9.42 -15.43
C ASN A 191 6.63 -9.29 -14.99
N PRO A 192 7.58 -9.97 -15.69
CA PRO A 192 8.96 -10.13 -15.23
C PRO A 192 9.76 -8.81 -15.12
N ASP A 193 9.32 -7.72 -15.76
CA ASP A 193 9.95 -6.40 -15.63
C ASP A 193 9.66 -5.71 -14.28
N VAL A 194 8.59 -6.13 -13.60
CA VAL A 194 8.13 -5.58 -12.32
C VAL A 194 8.68 -6.41 -11.16
N LYS A 195 9.32 -5.74 -10.19
CA LYS A 195 9.71 -6.40 -8.94
C LYS A 195 8.53 -6.33 -7.98
N ALA A 196 7.93 -7.46 -7.63
CA ALA A 196 6.83 -7.50 -6.69
C ALA A 196 7.20 -8.23 -5.40
N PHE A 197 6.82 -7.67 -4.25
CA PHE A 197 7.11 -8.21 -2.93
C PHE A 197 5.89 -8.14 -2.02
N ALA A 198 5.67 -9.20 -1.24
CA ALA A 198 4.74 -9.19 -0.11
C ALA A 198 5.55 -8.99 1.18
N LEU A 199 5.22 -7.97 1.95
CA LEU A 199 5.82 -7.72 3.27
C LEU A 199 4.89 -8.23 4.36
N HIS A 200 5.45 -8.88 5.38
CA HIS A 200 4.70 -9.54 6.45
C HIS A 200 5.03 -8.88 7.80
N PRO A 201 4.47 -7.70 8.12
CA PRO A 201 4.53 -7.18 9.48
C PRO A 201 3.89 -8.17 10.46
N GLY A 202 4.42 -8.21 11.69
CA GLY A 202 3.86 -9.00 12.80
C GLY A 202 2.37 -8.77 13.05
#